data_AF-A0A7H8K8G0-F1
#
_entry.id   AF-A0A7H8K8G0-F1
#
_cell.length_a   1.000
_cell.length_b   1.000
_cell.length_c   1.000
_cell.angle_alpha   90.00
_cell.angle_beta   90.00
_cell.angle_gamma   90.00
#
_symmetry.space_group_name_H-M   'P 1'
#
loop_
_entity.id
_entity.type
_entity.pdbx_description
1 polymer ?
#
loop_
_entity_poly.entity_id
_entity_poly.type
_entity_poly.pdbx_seq_one_letter_code
_entity_poly.pdbx_strand_id
1 'polypeptide(L)'
;MPSHRRRIKPGQRSADSAVVVLVAASFGPYVVSGVRTEQLAVCAVAVLAFLARARRLPTAPGPVVALAALLVAYPVVAAVASIGDAHLSTGMRTVGFWAGLDNLLLPAIVLAAGYLIVSGDVDRLRLLRFAAGTLVTVLAANAILAYAMLMDPGAYDHILTAWWSGDAGTVTTAERAATMGRYSGVFNQPAEAGVMYSLGLVAAVFLLRRRPVPLAAAGVLLTIGGLLTASKIFLLVGLPVAIWQTWAGSPWRTRVGAALAVGGVLAVFDHQARRPDSPIGGMLLDAWLTPGEQSGSLLSLYSARRFGENSTLADAAGIVFTHSPWTGFGMDGLRVAYDSVWVEALVMAGVLGVVAQSAILTMLVVLWWRSRRRTDRAVVRFGAGLLVVVVVGSLGLPTTTVNRVATVVWLLVALLLVTRPPTPAPTPAPPAASMPAPVAAGPRRTPPPARRTAPTPRRPTVRTAPFAPLRSGFRTWPVRTRHSSPISPLSPLGDVRPVD
;
A
#
# COMPACT_ATOMS: atom_id res chain seq x y z
N MET A 1 40.70 4.21 4.97
CA MET A 1 39.66 3.33 5.56
C MET A 1 39.49 2.10 4.66
N PRO A 2 39.75 0.88 5.15
CA PRO A 2 39.62 -0.32 4.33
C PRO A 2 38.15 -0.52 3.97
N SER A 3 37.85 -0.54 2.68
CA SER A 3 36.53 -0.87 2.17
C SER A 3 36.31 -2.37 2.37
N HIS A 4 35.78 -2.76 3.53
CA HIS A 4 35.27 -4.11 3.76
C HIS A 4 34.15 -4.36 2.75
N ARG A 5 34.50 -4.96 1.61
CA ARG A 5 33.54 -5.53 0.66
C ARG A 5 32.78 -6.62 1.41
N ARG A 6 31.63 -6.27 2.00
CA ARG A 6 30.72 -7.25 2.62
C ARG A 6 30.42 -8.30 1.55
N ARG A 7 30.89 -9.52 1.78
CA ARG A 7 30.65 -10.67 0.90
C ARG A 7 29.14 -10.85 0.81
N ILE A 8 28.56 -10.58 -0.36
CA ILE A 8 27.12 -10.71 -0.58
C ILE A 8 26.79 -12.21 -0.52
N LYS A 9 25.95 -12.63 0.43
CA LYS A 9 25.47 -14.02 0.50
C LYS A 9 24.74 -14.37 -0.81
N PRO A 10 24.89 -15.58 -1.37
CA PRO A 10 24.25 -15.95 -2.64
C PRO A 10 22.72 -15.78 -2.62
N GLY A 11 22.08 -16.11 -1.50
CA GLY A 11 20.63 -15.91 -1.32
C GLY A 11 20.16 -14.44 -1.27
N GLN A 12 21.08 -13.47 -1.14
CA GLN A 12 20.74 -12.05 -1.25
C GLN A 12 20.57 -11.63 -2.70
N ARG A 13 21.40 -12.14 -3.62
CA ARG A 13 21.33 -11.74 -5.04
C ARG A 13 20.02 -12.20 -5.68
N SER A 14 19.60 -13.44 -5.39
CA SER A 14 18.32 -13.95 -5.89
C SER A 14 17.13 -13.16 -5.34
N ALA A 15 17.18 -12.75 -4.07
CA ALA A 15 16.15 -11.91 -3.46
C ALA A 15 16.12 -10.50 -4.09
N ASP A 16 17.29 -9.89 -4.31
CA ASP A 16 17.41 -8.59 -4.99
C ASP A 16 16.78 -8.68 -6.41
N SER A 17 17.16 -9.71 -7.19
CA SER A 17 16.61 -9.94 -8.53
C SER A 17 15.11 -10.18 -8.53
N ALA A 18 14.59 -11.00 -7.61
CA ALA A 18 13.16 -11.28 -7.52
C ALA A 18 12.35 -10.00 -7.28
N VAL A 19 12.80 -9.14 -6.37
CA VAL A 19 12.15 -7.85 -6.09
C VAL A 19 12.16 -6.93 -7.32
N VAL A 20 13.30 -6.84 -8.01
CA VAL A 20 13.41 -6.04 -9.25
C VAL A 20 12.48 -6.57 -10.33
N VAL A 21 12.44 -7.88 -10.54
CA VAL A 21 11.57 -8.54 -11.52
C VAL A 21 10.10 -8.30 -11.21
N LEU A 22 9.66 -8.45 -9.96
CA LEU A 22 8.27 -8.20 -9.57
C LEU A 22 7.85 -6.75 -9.83
N VAL A 23 8.70 -5.77 -9.48
CA VAL A 23 8.39 -4.35 -9.73
C VAL A 23 8.39 -4.08 -11.23
N ALA A 24 9.41 -4.48 -11.97
CA ALA A 24 9.51 -4.22 -13.41
C ALA A 24 8.38 -4.90 -14.20
N ALA A 25 8.01 -6.14 -13.85
CA ALA A 25 6.97 -6.89 -14.53
C ALA A 25 5.57 -6.27 -14.36
N SER A 26 5.32 -5.50 -13.29
CA SER A 26 4.08 -4.73 -13.12
C SER A 26 3.89 -3.66 -14.21
N PHE A 27 4.96 -3.24 -14.88
CA PHE A 27 4.91 -2.28 -16.00
C PHE A 27 4.98 -2.96 -17.38
N GLY A 28 5.06 -4.29 -17.44
CA GLY A 28 5.19 -4.99 -18.71
C GLY A 28 3.84 -5.18 -19.44
N PRO A 29 3.88 -5.57 -20.73
CA PRO A 29 2.68 -5.69 -21.55
C PRO A 29 1.84 -6.93 -21.19
N TYR A 30 0.68 -7.03 -21.83
CA TYR A 30 -0.03 -8.28 -22.02
C TYR A 30 0.77 -9.19 -22.96
N VAL A 31 0.82 -10.49 -22.65
CA VAL A 31 1.58 -11.49 -23.41
C VAL A 31 0.66 -12.20 -24.40
N VAL A 32 -0.32 -12.96 -23.90
CA VAL A 32 -1.30 -13.70 -24.71
C VAL A 32 -2.61 -13.84 -23.93
N SER A 33 -3.76 -13.72 -24.59
CA SER A 33 -5.10 -13.98 -24.02
C SER A 33 -5.39 -13.26 -22.70
N GLY A 34 -5.00 -11.99 -22.60
CA GLY A 34 -5.20 -11.17 -21.39
C GLY A 34 -4.25 -11.49 -20.23
N VAL A 35 -3.33 -12.45 -20.39
CA VAL A 35 -2.28 -12.74 -19.40
C VAL A 35 -1.22 -11.65 -19.43
N ARG A 36 -0.86 -11.10 -18.27
CA ARG A 36 0.16 -10.04 -18.12
C ARG A 36 1.52 -10.62 -17.77
N THR A 37 2.59 -9.96 -18.20
CA THR A 37 3.96 -10.28 -17.74
C THR A 37 4.07 -10.29 -16.22
N GLU A 38 3.31 -9.42 -15.55
CA GLU A 38 3.21 -9.34 -14.09
C GLU A 38 2.77 -10.67 -13.46
N GLN A 39 1.70 -11.27 -13.98
CA GLN A 39 1.15 -12.53 -13.45
C GLN A 39 2.18 -13.65 -13.60
N LEU A 40 2.82 -13.76 -14.77
CA LEU A 40 3.87 -14.75 -15.02
C LEU A 40 5.04 -14.58 -14.05
N ALA A 41 5.49 -13.34 -13.85
CA ALA A 41 6.57 -13.03 -12.93
C ALA A 41 6.20 -13.33 -11.47
N VAL A 42 5.00 -12.94 -11.04
CA VAL A 42 4.50 -13.19 -9.69
C VAL A 42 4.39 -14.69 -9.42
N CYS A 43 3.76 -15.45 -10.32
CA CYS A 43 3.63 -16.90 -10.20
C CYS A 43 5.00 -17.59 -10.18
N ALA A 44 5.90 -17.24 -11.11
CA ALA A 44 7.24 -17.83 -11.16
C ALA A 44 8.03 -17.55 -9.87
N VAL A 45 8.03 -16.30 -9.39
CA VAL A 45 8.73 -15.92 -8.16
C VAL A 45 8.09 -16.58 -6.94
N ALA A 46 6.76 -16.67 -6.87
CA ALA A 46 6.05 -17.32 -5.78
C ALA A 46 6.36 -18.82 -5.71
N VAL A 47 6.33 -19.53 -6.84
CA VAL A 47 6.67 -20.96 -6.92
C VAL A 47 8.12 -21.19 -6.50
N LEU A 48 9.08 -20.42 -7.03
CA LEU A 48 10.49 -20.55 -6.68
C LEU A 48 10.74 -20.24 -5.19
N ALA A 49 10.10 -19.20 -4.65
CA ALA A 49 10.20 -18.85 -3.24
C ALA A 49 9.59 -19.94 -2.35
N PHE A 50 8.46 -20.53 -2.75
CA PHE A 50 7.82 -21.64 -2.07
C PHE A 50 8.70 -22.88 -2.06
N LEU A 51 9.18 -23.34 -3.21
CA LEU A 51 10.07 -24.50 -3.30
C LEU A 51 11.34 -24.33 -2.47
N ALA A 52 11.93 -23.12 -2.48
CA ALA A 52 13.14 -22.84 -1.71
C ALA A 52 12.90 -22.73 -0.20
N ARG A 53 11.71 -22.30 0.25
CA ARG A 53 11.51 -21.81 1.63
C ARG A 53 10.17 -22.14 2.29
N ALA A 54 9.36 -23.04 1.73
CA ALA A 54 8.04 -23.41 2.29
C ALA A 54 8.10 -23.81 3.78
N ARG A 55 9.20 -24.45 4.21
CA ARG A 55 9.44 -24.81 5.63
C ARG A 55 9.43 -23.61 6.60
N ARG A 56 9.52 -22.37 6.09
CA ARG A 56 9.44 -21.13 6.90
C ARG A 56 8.01 -20.62 7.09
N LEU A 57 7.02 -21.13 6.36
CA LEU A 57 5.62 -20.69 6.48
C LEU A 57 5.04 -20.89 7.89
N PRO A 58 5.25 -22.03 8.59
CA PRO A 58 4.71 -22.22 9.94
C PRO A 58 5.26 -21.25 10.99
N THR A 59 6.38 -20.60 10.67
CA THR A 59 7.06 -19.63 11.55
C THR A 59 6.61 -18.18 11.30
N ALA A 60 5.58 -17.97 10.48
CA ALA A 60 5.02 -16.65 10.22
C ALA A 60 4.44 -16.02 11.50
N PRO A 61 4.66 -14.72 11.76
CA PRO A 61 4.05 -14.06 12.91
C PRO A 61 2.52 -14.10 12.82
N GLY A 62 1.84 -14.31 13.95
CA GLY A 62 0.37 -14.39 14.01
C GLY A 62 -0.37 -13.25 13.26
N PRO A 63 0.02 -11.97 13.38
CA PRO A 63 -0.60 -10.88 12.62
C PRO A 63 -0.46 -11.00 11.09
N VAL A 64 0.64 -11.61 10.60
CA VAL A 64 0.86 -11.86 9.17
C VAL A 64 -0.03 -13.01 8.70
N VAL A 65 -0.14 -14.07 9.51
CA VAL A 65 -1.07 -15.18 9.25
C VAL A 65 -2.52 -14.68 9.22
N ALA A 66 -2.90 -13.81 10.15
CA ALA A 66 -4.23 -13.20 10.17
C ALA A 66 -4.50 -12.36 8.92
N LEU A 67 -3.53 -11.55 8.48
CA LEU A 67 -3.67 -10.78 7.23
C LEU A 67 -3.80 -11.70 6.00
N ALA A 68 -2.97 -12.74 5.91
CA ALA A 68 -3.07 -13.73 4.83
C ALA A 68 -4.42 -14.47 4.86
N ALA A 69 -4.92 -14.84 6.04
CA ALA A 69 -6.22 -15.46 6.19
C ALA A 69 -7.35 -14.54 5.72
N LEU A 70 -7.31 -13.24 6.04
CA LEU A 70 -8.28 -12.26 5.53
C LEU A 70 -8.22 -12.12 4.00
N LEU A 71 -7.01 -12.09 3.43
CA LEU A 71 -6.81 -12.03 1.97
C LEU A 71 -7.29 -13.28 1.24
N VAL A 72 -7.34 -14.44 1.91
CA VAL A 72 -7.91 -15.66 1.34
C VAL A 72 -9.41 -15.75 1.60
N ALA A 73 -9.89 -15.29 2.77
CA ALA A 73 -11.31 -15.30 3.10
C ALA A 73 -12.13 -14.47 2.13
N TYR A 74 -11.63 -13.30 1.70
CA TYR A 74 -12.32 -12.44 0.73
C TYR A 74 -12.62 -13.15 -0.61
N PRO A 75 -11.65 -13.72 -1.34
CA PRO A 75 -11.92 -14.49 -2.56
C PRO A 75 -12.73 -15.75 -2.29
N VAL A 76 -12.63 -16.40 -1.12
CA VAL A 76 -13.49 -17.54 -0.78
C VAL A 76 -14.96 -17.12 -0.72
N VAL A 77 -15.28 -15.98 -0.10
CA VAL A 77 -16.65 -15.45 -0.09
C VAL A 77 -17.13 -15.14 -1.51
N ALA A 78 -16.29 -14.49 -2.32
CA ALA A 78 -16.60 -14.23 -3.73
C ALA A 78 -16.81 -15.52 -4.54
N ALA A 79 -16.02 -16.57 -4.30
CA ALA A 79 -16.17 -17.86 -4.96
C ALA A 79 -17.50 -18.53 -4.60
N VAL A 80 -17.91 -18.48 -3.33
CA VAL A 80 -19.23 -18.99 -2.90
C VAL A 80 -20.36 -18.22 -3.58
N ALA A 81 -20.23 -16.90 -3.72
CA ALA A 81 -21.21 -16.07 -4.40
C ALA A 81 -21.33 -16.38 -5.89
N SER A 82 -20.24 -16.80 -6.55
CA SER A 82 -20.24 -17.24 -7.95
C SER A 82 -21.00 -18.53 -8.22
N ILE A 83 -21.36 -19.31 -7.19
CA ILE A 83 -22.20 -20.51 -7.37
C ILE A 83 -23.65 -20.12 -7.69
N GLY A 84 -24.07 -18.90 -7.34
CA GLY A 84 -25.42 -18.41 -7.59
C GLY A 84 -25.58 -17.69 -8.94
N ASP A 85 -26.78 -17.80 -9.51
CA ASP A 85 -27.17 -17.14 -10.76
C ASP A 85 -27.59 -15.66 -10.59
N ALA A 86 -27.16 -15.00 -9.50
CA ALA A 86 -27.58 -13.65 -9.16
C ALA A 86 -27.32 -12.64 -10.29
N HIS A 87 -26.25 -12.84 -11.07
CA HIS A 87 -25.87 -11.98 -12.19
C HIS A 87 -26.90 -12.03 -13.34
N LEU A 88 -27.56 -13.17 -13.59
CA LEU A 88 -28.56 -13.34 -14.66
C LEU A 88 -29.77 -12.43 -14.47
N SER A 89 -30.09 -12.07 -13.22
CA SER A 89 -31.24 -11.22 -12.90
C SER A 89 -31.03 -9.72 -13.20
N THR A 90 -29.80 -9.29 -13.45
CA THR A 90 -29.45 -7.86 -13.54
C THR A 90 -29.46 -7.30 -14.96
N GLY A 91 -29.39 -8.15 -15.98
CA GLY A 91 -29.20 -7.74 -17.38
C GLY A 91 -27.84 -7.10 -17.69
N MET A 92 -26.93 -7.00 -16.71
CA MET A 92 -25.60 -6.43 -16.90
C MET A 92 -24.58 -7.49 -17.32
N ARG A 93 -23.57 -7.05 -18.07
CA ARG A 93 -22.43 -7.90 -18.44
C ARG A 93 -21.53 -8.12 -17.23
N THR A 94 -20.92 -9.29 -17.14
CA THR A 94 -19.89 -9.61 -16.15
C THR A 94 -18.50 -9.17 -16.62
N VAL A 95 -17.56 -9.02 -15.69
CA VAL A 95 -16.14 -8.76 -15.99
C VAL A 95 -15.44 -10.06 -16.38
N GLY A 96 -15.91 -11.17 -15.82
CA GLY A 96 -15.46 -12.53 -16.11
C GLY A 96 -14.67 -13.15 -14.97
N PHE A 97 -15.00 -14.40 -14.65
CA PHE A 97 -14.47 -15.16 -13.53
C PHE A 97 -12.95 -15.11 -13.38
N TRP A 98 -12.21 -15.33 -14.47
CA TRP A 98 -10.74 -15.38 -14.43
C TRP A 98 -10.10 -14.04 -14.07
N ALA A 99 -10.69 -12.93 -14.51
CA ALA A 99 -10.21 -11.60 -14.17
C ALA A 99 -10.44 -11.29 -12.69
N GLY A 100 -11.61 -11.65 -12.15
CA GLY A 100 -11.90 -11.47 -10.72
C GLY A 100 -11.04 -12.39 -9.84
N LEU A 101 -10.89 -13.66 -10.21
CA LEU A 101 -10.03 -14.61 -9.49
C LEU A 101 -8.60 -14.08 -9.39
N ASP A 102 -8.05 -13.61 -10.51
CA ASP A 102 -6.71 -13.03 -10.56
C ASP A 102 -6.58 -11.79 -9.69
N ASN A 103 -7.46 -10.79 -9.84
CA ASN A 103 -7.43 -9.55 -9.05
C ASN A 103 -7.52 -9.81 -7.53
N LEU A 104 -8.32 -10.79 -7.12
CA LEU A 104 -8.54 -11.11 -5.71
C LEU A 104 -7.44 -12.01 -5.10
N LEU A 105 -6.87 -12.94 -5.87
CA LEU A 105 -5.82 -13.83 -5.36
C LEU A 105 -4.41 -13.24 -5.44
N LEU A 106 -4.13 -12.38 -6.42
CA LEU A 106 -2.82 -11.76 -6.62
C LEU A 106 -2.24 -11.13 -5.34
N PRO A 107 -3.02 -10.36 -4.54
CA PRO A 107 -2.59 -9.88 -3.22
C PRO A 107 -2.00 -10.93 -2.29
N ALA A 108 -2.68 -12.07 -2.16
CA ALA A 108 -2.27 -13.15 -1.26
C ALA A 108 -0.99 -13.83 -1.77
N ILE A 109 -0.90 -14.04 -3.08
CA ILE A 109 0.28 -14.66 -3.74
C ILE A 109 1.51 -13.75 -3.56
N VAL A 110 1.38 -12.45 -3.83
CA VAL A 110 2.48 -11.49 -3.69
C VAL A 110 2.90 -11.33 -2.23
N LEU A 111 1.95 -11.29 -1.29
CA LEU A 111 2.25 -11.25 0.14
C LEU A 111 3.04 -12.50 0.58
N ALA A 112 2.61 -13.69 0.16
CA ALA A 112 3.27 -14.95 0.47
C ALA A 112 4.69 -15.01 -0.13
N ALA A 113 4.84 -14.66 -1.40
CA ALA A 113 6.14 -14.58 -2.07
C ALA A 113 7.07 -13.59 -1.37
N GLY A 114 6.57 -12.38 -1.08
CA GLY A 114 7.31 -11.34 -0.36
C GLY A 114 7.76 -11.79 1.04
N TYR A 115 6.88 -12.44 1.81
CA TYR A 115 7.24 -13.03 3.10
C TYR A 115 8.35 -14.07 2.97
N LEU A 116 8.23 -14.99 2.02
CA LEU A 116 9.24 -16.05 1.80
C LEU A 116 10.60 -15.47 1.38
N ILE A 117 10.61 -14.45 0.52
CA ILE A 117 11.82 -13.70 0.14
C ILE A 117 12.48 -13.08 1.38
N VAL A 118 11.69 -12.45 2.26
CA VAL A 118 12.17 -11.71 3.45
C VAL A 118 12.48 -12.60 4.66
N SER A 119 11.94 -13.81 4.71
CA SER A 119 12.08 -14.75 5.84
C SER A 119 13.49 -15.33 6.01
N GLY A 120 14.38 -15.15 5.02
CA GLY A 120 15.79 -15.56 5.10
C GLY A 120 16.70 -14.53 5.78
N ASP A 121 17.99 -14.84 5.85
CA ASP A 121 19.05 -13.92 6.33
C ASP A 121 19.41 -12.85 5.28
N VAL A 122 18.39 -12.19 4.74
CA VAL A 122 18.52 -11.16 3.71
C VAL A 122 18.43 -9.76 4.33
N ASP A 123 19.21 -8.83 3.79
CA ASP A 123 19.16 -7.42 4.14
C ASP A 123 17.88 -6.80 3.57
N ARG A 124 16.86 -6.67 4.42
CA ARG A 124 15.54 -6.16 4.06
C ARG A 124 15.58 -4.71 3.60
N LEU A 125 16.41 -3.89 4.24
CA LEU A 125 16.53 -2.48 3.88
C LEU A 125 17.13 -2.35 2.48
N ARG A 126 18.06 -3.24 2.13
CA ARG A 126 18.59 -3.34 0.77
C ARG A 126 17.51 -3.75 -0.24
N LEU A 127 16.70 -4.77 0.05
CA LEU A 127 15.58 -5.17 -0.81
C LEU A 127 14.57 -4.04 -1.01
N LEU A 128 14.20 -3.35 0.06
CA LEU A 128 13.31 -2.19 0.01
C LEU A 128 13.89 -1.07 -0.85
N ARG A 129 15.19 -0.82 -0.76
CA ARG A 129 15.88 0.17 -1.61
C ARG A 129 15.90 -0.25 -3.08
N PHE A 130 16.05 -1.54 -3.37
CA PHE A 130 15.93 -2.06 -4.74
C PHE A 130 14.52 -1.90 -5.27
N ALA A 131 13.49 -2.33 -4.52
CA ALA A 131 12.08 -2.15 -4.90
C ALA A 131 11.76 -0.69 -5.21
N ALA A 132 12.07 0.21 -4.26
CA ALA A 132 11.85 1.64 -4.41
C ALA A 132 12.66 2.23 -5.58
N GLY A 133 13.89 1.78 -5.77
CA GLY A 133 14.78 2.29 -6.82
C GLY A 133 14.27 1.92 -8.20
N THR A 134 13.92 0.64 -8.39
CA THR A 134 13.31 0.15 -9.62
C THR A 134 12.00 0.87 -9.89
N LEU A 135 11.13 1.04 -8.88
CA LEU A 135 9.85 1.73 -9.03
C LEU A 135 10.06 3.18 -9.53
N VAL A 136 10.96 3.94 -8.90
CA VAL A 136 11.26 5.32 -9.29
C VAL A 136 11.82 5.39 -10.71
N THR A 137 12.76 4.50 -11.06
CA THR A 137 13.38 4.49 -12.39
C THR A 137 12.36 4.16 -13.48
N VAL A 138 11.54 3.13 -13.29
CA VAL A 138 10.56 2.72 -14.29
C VAL A 138 9.45 3.76 -14.43
N LEU A 139 9.01 4.40 -13.34
CA LEU A 139 8.03 5.50 -13.41
C LEU A 139 8.60 6.77 -14.05
N ALA A 140 9.88 7.06 -13.85
CA ALA A 140 10.54 8.16 -14.55
C ALA A 140 10.55 7.90 -16.07
N ALA A 141 10.85 6.68 -16.50
CA ALA A 141 10.73 6.27 -17.91
C ALA A 141 9.28 6.37 -18.41
N ASN A 142 8.31 5.93 -17.61
CA ASN A 142 6.89 6.06 -17.96
C ASN A 142 6.46 7.54 -18.06
N ALA A 143 7.00 8.44 -17.24
CA ALA A 143 6.70 9.87 -17.32
C ALA A 143 7.23 10.49 -18.62
N ILE A 144 8.42 10.08 -19.06
CA ILE A 144 8.97 10.49 -20.35
C ILE A 144 8.05 10.00 -21.48
N LEU A 145 7.59 8.75 -21.43
CA LEU A 145 6.64 8.21 -22.40
C LEU A 145 5.31 8.96 -22.40
N ALA A 146 4.72 9.20 -21.23
CA ALA A 146 3.46 9.96 -21.11
C ALA A 146 3.60 11.40 -21.63
N TYR A 147 4.76 12.03 -21.41
CA TYR A 147 5.05 13.35 -21.99
C TYR A 147 5.24 13.29 -23.51
N ALA A 148 5.89 12.26 -24.04
CA ALA A 148 6.01 12.07 -25.47
C ALA A 148 4.65 11.88 -26.16
N MET A 149 3.74 11.13 -25.52
CA MET A 149 2.35 10.98 -26.00
C MET A 149 1.57 12.31 -26.01
N LEU A 150 1.85 13.21 -25.07
CA LEU A 150 1.27 14.55 -25.09
C LEU A 150 1.77 15.37 -26.29
N MET A 151 3.05 15.24 -26.64
CA MET A 151 3.66 15.99 -27.74
C MET A 151 3.22 15.49 -29.12
N ASP A 152 2.93 14.20 -29.23
CA ASP A 152 2.48 13.57 -30.48
C ASP A 152 1.35 12.55 -30.19
N PRO A 153 0.10 13.03 -30.01
CA PRO A 153 -1.04 12.17 -29.71
C PRO A 153 -1.28 11.15 -30.84
N GLY A 154 -1.31 9.86 -30.49
CA GLY A 154 -1.57 8.76 -31.44
C GLY A 154 -0.31 8.08 -31.99
N ALA A 155 0.86 8.72 -31.96
CA ALA A 155 2.09 8.16 -32.51
C ALA A 155 2.53 6.85 -31.82
N TYR A 156 2.15 6.66 -30.56
CA TYR A 156 2.56 5.51 -29.75
C TYR A 156 1.48 4.43 -29.61
N ASP A 157 0.27 4.63 -30.15
CA ASP A 157 -0.88 3.74 -29.91
C ASP A 157 -0.61 2.31 -30.38
N HIS A 158 0.03 2.15 -31.54
CA HIS A 158 0.40 0.84 -32.09
C HIS A 158 1.28 0.01 -31.14
N ILE A 159 2.15 0.64 -30.35
CA ILE A 159 2.98 -0.03 -29.34
C ILE A 159 2.18 -0.22 -28.06
N LEU A 160 1.44 0.81 -27.63
CA LEU A 160 0.74 0.85 -26.35
C LEU A 160 -0.49 -0.06 -26.27
N THR A 161 -1.04 -0.49 -27.41
CA THR A 161 -2.07 -1.55 -27.47
C THR A 161 -1.63 -2.84 -26.78
N ALA A 162 -0.32 -3.14 -26.73
CA ALA A 162 0.17 -4.29 -25.96
C ALA A 162 0.08 -4.08 -24.44
N TRP A 163 -0.08 -2.86 -23.94
CA TRP A 163 -0.21 -2.51 -22.53
C TRP A 163 -1.64 -2.17 -22.09
N TRP A 164 -2.49 -1.81 -23.05
CA TRP A 164 -3.87 -1.40 -22.81
C TRP A 164 -4.83 -2.53 -23.19
N SER A 165 -5.54 -3.06 -22.21
CA SER A 165 -6.58 -4.06 -22.47
C SER A 165 -7.90 -3.35 -22.79
N GLY A 166 -8.40 -3.61 -24.00
CA GLY A 166 -9.81 -3.42 -24.38
C GLY A 166 -10.43 -4.77 -24.74
N ASP A 167 -11.75 -4.89 -24.65
CA ASP A 167 -12.40 -6.04 -25.29
C ASP A 167 -12.24 -5.91 -26.80
N ALA A 168 -12.13 -7.05 -27.49
CA ALA A 168 -11.97 -7.10 -28.94
C ALA A 168 -12.94 -6.13 -29.65
N GLY A 169 -12.39 -5.10 -30.30
CA GLY A 169 -13.15 -4.10 -31.04
C GLY A 169 -13.66 -2.89 -30.23
N THR A 170 -13.28 -2.73 -28.95
CA THR A 170 -13.67 -1.57 -28.13
C THR A 170 -12.48 -0.66 -27.80
N VAL A 171 -12.71 0.65 -27.88
CA VAL A 171 -11.75 1.69 -27.48
C VAL A 171 -11.34 1.48 -26.03
N THR A 172 -10.03 1.41 -25.78
CA THR A 172 -9.47 1.15 -24.45
C THR A 172 -9.77 2.30 -23.48
N THR A 173 -9.66 2.04 -22.17
CA THR A 173 -9.86 3.12 -21.18
C THR A 173 -8.78 4.19 -21.29
N ALA A 174 -7.56 3.80 -21.65
CA ALA A 174 -6.46 4.73 -21.89
C ALA A 174 -6.69 5.60 -23.12
N GLU A 175 -7.15 5.04 -24.24
CA GLU A 175 -7.50 5.80 -25.45
C GLU A 175 -8.59 6.84 -25.15
N ARG A 176 -9.67 6.44 -24.46
CA ARG A 176 -10.73 7.38 -24.03
C ARG A 176 -10.22 8.47 -23.08
N ALA A 177 -9.23 8.13 -22.25
CA ALA A 177 -8.62 9.10 -21.36
C ALA A 177 -7.73 10.09 -22.13
N ALA A 178 -6.99 9.61 -23.14
CA ALA A 178 -6.14 10.43 -24.00
C ALA A 178 -6.96 11.44 -24.81
N THR A 179 -8.17 11.08 -25.26
CA THR A 179 -9.10 12.05 -25.90
C THR A 179 -9.56 13.17 -24.96
N MET A 180 -9.40 12.99 -23.64
CA MET A 180 -9.67 14.01 -22.62
C MET A 180 -8.37 14.69 -22.11
N GLY A 181 -7.26 14.55 -22.82
CA GLY A 181 -5.97 15.13 -22.44
C GLY A 181 -5.31 14.45 -21.23
N ARG A 182 -5.67 13.20 -20.92
CA ARG A 182 -5.10 12.43 -19.80
C ARG A 182 -4.18 11.35 -20.32
N TYR A 183 -2.90 11.46 -20.00
CA TYR A 183 -1.85 10.57 -20.49
C TYR A 183 -1.27 9.75 -19.33
N SER A 184 -1.49 8.44 -19.36
CA SER A 184 -1.07 7.50 -18.31
C SER A 184 0.16 6.66 -18.68
N GLY A 185 0.67 6.78 -19.91
CA GLY A 185 1.75 5.93 -20.41
C GLY A 185 1.32 4.47 -20.50
N VAL A 186 2.08 3.56 -19.90
CA VAL A 186 1.81 2.10 -19.96
C VAL A 186 0.60 1.63 -19.15
N PHE A 187 0.01 2.51 -18.33
CA PHE A 187 -1.14 2.17 -17.50
C PHE A 187 -2.45 2.34 -18.28
N ASN A 188 -3.38 1.41 -18.12
CA ASN A 188 -4.65 1.43 -18.85
C ASN A 188 -5.63 2.47 -18.29
N GLN A 189 -5.46 2.89 -17.03
CA GLN A 189 -6.34 3.85 -16.38
C GLN A 189 -5.54 4.98 -15.72
N PRO A 190 -6.01 6.24 -15.81
CA PRO A 190 -5.30 7.35 -15.18
C PRO A 190 -5.26 7.25 -13.64
N ALA A 191 -6.30 6.68 -13.02
CA ALA A 191 -6.33 6.46 -11.57
C ALA A 191 -5.22 5.49 -11.12
N GLU A 192 -5.01 4.40 -11.86
CA GLU A 192 -3.95 3.40 -11.65
C GLU A 192 -2.56 4.04 -11.72
N ALA A 193 -2.30 4.78 -12.80
CA ALA A 193 -1.07 5.55 -12.97
C ALA A 193 -0.85 6.55 -11.84
N GLY A 194 -1.91 7.25 -11.42
CA GLY A 194 -1.86 8.22 -10.32
C GLY A 194 -1.45 7.58 -8.98
N VAL A 195 -1.94 6.37 -8.68
CA VAL A 195 -1.49 5.62 -7.49
C VAL A 195 -0.01 5.27 -7.64
N MET A 196 0.42 4.77 -8.80
CA MET A 196 1.82 4.38 -9.01
C MET A 196 2.77 5.57 -8.90
N TYR A 197 2.44 6.73 -9.49
CA TYR A 197 3.21 7.96 -9.32
C TYR A 197 3.23 8.44 -7.86
N SER A 198 2.13 8.27 -7.12
CA SER A 198 2.08 8.56 -5.68
C SER A 198 3.06 7.71 -4.89
N LEU A 199 3.07 6.40 -5.16
CA LEU A 199 4.02 5.46 -4.55
C LEU A 199 5.46 5.76 -4.97
N GLY A 200 5.67 6.11 -6.23
CA GLY A 200 6.96 6.53 -6.78
C GLY A 200 7.52 7.77 -6.11
N LEU A 201 6.72 8.82 -5.89
CA LEU A 201 7.15 10.03 -5.19
C LEU A 201 7.54 9.72 -3.74
N VAL A 202 6.70 8.96 -3.03
CA VAL A 202 6.99 8.55 -1.65
C VAL A 202 8.26 7.68 -1.58
N ALA A 203 8.49 6.82 -2.57
CA ALA A 203 9.72 6.03 -2.72
C ALA A 203 10.94 6.89 -3.03
N ALA A 204 10.82 7.90 -3.90
CA ALA A 204 11.89 8.84 -4.24
C ALA A 204 12.32 9.63 -3.01
N VAL A 205 11.37 10.15 -2.22
CA VAL A 205 11.67 10.83 -0.94
C VAL A 205 12.39 9.88 0.02
N PHE A 206 11.93 8.63 0.15
CA PHE A 206 12.58 7.64 0.99
C PHE A 206 14.06 7.41 0.61
N LEU A 207 14.35 7.26 -0.68
CA LEU A 207 15.69 6.97 -1.22
C LEU A 207 16.62 8.18 -1.24
N LEU A 208 16.10 9.32 -1.68
CA LEU A 208 16.89 10.46 -2.14
C LEU A 208 16.81 11.67 -1.21
N ARG A 209 16.17 11.57 -0.03
CA ARG A 209 16.06 12.68 0.95
C ARG A 209 17.38 13.34 1.36
N ARG A 210 18.54 12.70 1.17
CA ARG A 210 19.87 13.28 1.44
C ARG A 210 20.64 13.68 0.18
N ARG A 211 20.01 13.57 -1.00
CA ARG A 211 20.57 13.81 -2.32
C ARG A 211 19.66 14.81 -3.06
N PRO A 212 19.78 16.12 -2.78
CA PRO A 212 18.83 17.13 -3.24
C PRO A 212 18.66 17.14 -4.76
N VAL A 213 19.74 17.06 -5.53
CA VAL A 213 19.70 17.12 -6.99
C VAL A 213 19.00 15.88 -7.59
N PRO A 214 19.40 14.62 -7.26
CA PRO A 214 18.65 13.46 -7.71
C PRO A 214 17.18 13.45 -7.26
N LEU A 215 16.88 13.90 -6.04
CA LEU A 215 15.49 13.97 -5.57
C LEU A 215 14.69 14.98 -6.39
N ALA A 216 15.26 16.16 -6.66
CA ALA A 216 14.60 17.17 -7.47
C ALA A 216 14.36 16.65 -8.90
N ALA A 217 15.35 16.04 -9.55
CA ALA A 217 15.20 15.47 -10.88
C ALA A 217 14.13 14.37 -10.94
N ALA A 218 14.17 13.41 -10.01
CA ALA A 218 13.14 12.37 -9.93
C ALA A 218 11.77 12.97 -9.58
N GLY A 219 11.73 13.94 -8.66
CA GLY A 219 10.51 14.66 -8.27
C GLY A 219 9.86 15.39 -9.43
N VAL A 220 10.64 16.07 -10.28
CA VAL A 220 10.14 16.73 -11.50
C VAL A 220 9.51 15.71 -12.43
N LEU A 221 10.24 14.66 -12.81
CA LEU A 221 9.73 13.65 -13.75
C LEU A 221 8.46 12.97 -13.23
N LEU A 222 8.46 12.54 -11.96
CA LEU A 222 7.31 11.88 -11.35
C LEU A 222 6.12 12.84 -11.17
N THR A 223 6.38 14.14 -10.95
CA THR A 223 5.31 15.15 -10.87
C THR A 223 4.71 15.41 -12.24
N ILE A 224 5.53 15.57 -13.28
CA ILE A 224 5.05 15.69 -14.67
C ILE A 224 4.18 14.48 -15.03
N GLY A 225 4.70 13.26 -14.83
CA GLY A 225 3.95 12.03 -15.09
C GLY A 225 2.65 11.97 -14.31
N GLY A 226 2.67 12.25 -13.00
CA GLY A 226 1.48 12.26 -12.17
C GLY A 226 0.44 13.32 -12.54
N LEU A 227 0.87 14.52 -12.93
CA LEU A 227 -0.03 15.59 -13.39
C LEU A 227 -0.71 15.23 -14.72
N LEU A 228 0.02 14.62 -15.66
CA LEU A 228 -0.53 14.17 -16.95
C LEU A 228 -1.63 13.11 -16.79
N THR A 229 -1.61 12.33 -15.70
CA THR A 229 -2.72 11.40 -15.41
C THR A 229 -4.01 12.11 -15.01
N ALA A 230 -3.95 13.37 -14.57
CA ALA A 230 -5.08 14.07 -13.95
C ALA A 230 -5.79 13.28 -12.82
N SER A 231 -5.05 12.40 -12.15
CA SER A 231 -5.63 11.56 -11.11
C SER A 231 -5.82 12.32 -9.81
N LYS A 232 -7.04 12.30 -9.29
CA LYS A 232 -7.38 12.83 -7.96
C LYS A 232 -6.55 12.18 -6.86
N ILE A 233 -6.20 10.90 -7.01
CA ILE A 233 -5.38 10.18 -6.03
C ILE A 233 -3.96 10.77 -5.99
N PHE A 234 -3.38 11.07 -7.15
CA PHE A 234 -2.07 11.70 -7.21
C PHE A 234 -2.11 13.12 -6.63
N LEU A 235 -3.04 13.95 -7.09
CA LEU A 235 -3.14 15.36 -6.71
C LEU A 235 -3.51 15.57 -5.25
N LEU A 236 -4.48 14.81 -4.73
CA LEU A 236 -5.04 15.03 -3.38
C LEU A 236 -4.39 14.16 -2.30
N VAL A 237 -3.69 13.09 -2.68
CA VAL A 237 -3.06 12.17 -1.73
C VAL A 237 -1.56 12.08 -1.96
N GLY A 238 -1.14 11.59 -3.12
CA GLY A 238 0.26 11.31 -3.41
C GLY A 238 1.19 12.50 -3.23
N LEU A 239 0.88 13.60 -3.93
CA LEU A 239 1.69 14.81 -3.92
C LEU A 239 1.71 15.47 -2.52
N PRO A 240 0.58 15.69 -1.82
CA PRO A 240 0.58 16.20 -0.44
C PRO A 240 1.37 15.31 0.53
N VAL A 241 1.23 13.98 0.44
CA VAL A 241 1.98 13.04 1.28
C VAL A 241 3.48 13.14 1.02
N ALA A 242 3.91 13.23 -0.24
CA ALA A 242 5.32 13.36 -0.60
C ALA A 242 5.93 14.70 -0.11
N ILE A 243 5.18 15.80 -0.24
CA ILE A 243 5.57 17.12 0.30
C ILE A 243 5.73 17.05 1.82
N TRP A 244 4.72 16.53 2.52
CA TRP A 244 4.76 16.36 3.97
C TRP A 244 5.97 15.53 4.43
N GLN A 245 6.24 14.39 3.77
CA GLN A 245 7.41 13.56 4.10
C GLN A 245 8.73 14.27 3.84
N THR A 246 8.83 15.03 2.75
CA THR A 246 10.02 15.83 2.43
C THR A 246 10.25 16.87 3.52
N TRP A 247 9.19 17.56 3.96
CA TRP A 247 9.27 18.56 5.04
C TRP A 247 9.68 17.95 6.37
N ALA A 248 9.07 16.82 6.73
CA ALA A 248 9.31 16.16 8.02
C ALA A 248 10.69 15.48 8.10
N GLY A 249 11.30 15.11 6.97
CA GLY A 249 12.44 14.18 6.95
C GLY A 249 13.71 14.61 6.23
N SER A 250 13.64 15.64 5.39
CA SER A 250 14.78 16.07 4.56
C SER A 250 15.51 17.27 5.20
N PRO A 251 16.80 17.50 4.88
CA PRO A 251 17.50 18.72 5.25
C PRO A 251 16.97 19.93 4.46
N TRP A 252 17.17 21.14 4.98
CA TRP A 252 16.67 22.40 4.38
C TRP A 252 16.96 22.56 2.88
N ARG A 253 18.19 22.26 2.44
CA ARG A 253 18.56 22.38 1.01
C ARG A 253 17.70 21.48 0.11
N THR A 254 17.42 20.26 0.57
CA THR A 254 16.56 19.30 -0.14
C THR A 254 15.10 19.73 -0.12
N ARG A 255 14.64 20.32 1.01
CA ARG A 255 13.31 20.90 1.13
C ARG A 255 13.08 21.99 0.09
N VAL A 256 13.92 23.03 0.09
CA VAL A 256 13.82 24.13 -0.86
C VAL A 256 13.94 23.64 -2.30
N GLY A 257 14.92 22.78 -2.60
CA GLY A 257 15.10 22.24 -3.96
C GLY A 257 13.87 21.46 -4.45
N ALA A 258 13.29 20.61 -3.62
CA ALA A 258 12.08 19.87 -3.98
C ALA A 258 10.85 20.80 -4.13
N ALA A 259 10.71 21.80 -3.26
CA ALA A 259 9.62 22.77 -3.34
C ALA A 259 9.70 23.63 -4.60
N LEU A 260 10.88 24.14 -4.95
CA LEU A 260 11.11 24.89 -6.19
C LEU A 260 10.87 24.02 -7.42
N ALA A 261 11.34 22.77 -7.40
CA ALA A 261 11.14 21.82 -8.50
C ALA A 261 9.66 21.52 -8.73
N VAL A 262 8.93 21.12 -7.68
CA VAL A 262 7.50 20.82 -7.77
C VAL A 262 6.69 22.08 -8.11
N GLY A 263 6.98 23.20 -7.45
CA GLY A 263 6.32 24.48 -7.72
C GLY A 263 6.55 24.97 -9.15
N GLY A 264 7.76 24.83 -9.68
CA GLY A 264 8.07 25.14 -11.07
C GLY A 264 7.30 24.28 -12.05
N VAL A 265 7.20 22.97 -11.82
CA VAL A 265 6.37 22.07 -12.66
C VAL A 265 4.90 22.49 -12.61
N LEU A 266 4.35 22.75 -11.41
CA LEU A 266 2.96 23.18 -11.27
C LEU A 266 2.70 24.51 -11.99
N ALA A 267 3.62 25.48 -11.89
CA ALA A 267 3.50 26.76 -12.57
C ALA A 267 3.55 26.61 -14.11
N VAL A 268 4.45 25.75 -14.62
CA VAL A 268 4.50 25.46 -16.07
C VAL A 268 3.22 24.80 -16.54
N PHE A 269 2.69 23.84 -15.78
CA PHE A 269 1.42 23.18 -16.11
C PHE A 269 0.23 24.14 -16.07
N ASP A 270 0.12 25.00 -15.06
CA ASP A 270 -0.92 26.03 -14.97
C ASP A 270 -0.83 27.00 -16.16
N HIS A 271 0.37 27.49 -16.47
CA HIS A 271 0.60 28.36 -17.63
C HIS A 271 0.23 27.70 -18.96
N GLN A 272 0.63 26.44 -19.16
CA GLN A 272 0.26 25.69 -20.36
C GLN A 272 -1.24 25.42 -20.42
N ALA A 273 -1.89 25.14 -19.29
CA ALA A 273 -3.31 24.85 -19.26
C ALA A 273 -4.19 26.07 -19.57
N ARG A 274 -3.72 27.28 -19.30
CA ARG A 274 -4.44 28.53 -19.64
C ARG A 274 -4.37 28.90 -21.13
N ARG A 275 -3.58 28.20 -21.95
CA ARG A 275 -3.48 28.49 -23.38
C ARG A 275 -4.69 27.89 -24.13
N PRO A 276 -5.35 28.65 -25.03
CA PRO A 276 -6.52 28.17 -25.78
C PRO A 276 -6.27 26.89 -26.56
N ASP A 277 -5.09 26.78 -27.19
CA ASP A 277 -4.73 25.63 -28.04
C ASP A 277 -3.99 24.52 -27.28
N SER A 278 -4.05 24.57 -25.94
CA SER A 278 -3.29 23.63 -25.14
C SER A 278 -3.89 22.23 -25.18
N PRO A 279 -3.11 21.20 -25.54
CA PRO A 279 -3.56 19.81 -25.44
C PRO A 279 -3.84 19.39 -23.98
N ILE A 280 -3.34 20.15 -23.00
CA ILE A 280 -3.55 19.94 -21.56
C ILE A 280 -4.77 20.75 -21.05
N GLY A 281 -5.12 21.86 -21.72
CA GLY A 281 -5.69 23.04 -21.07
C GLY A 281 -7.21 23.22 -21.06
N GLY A 282 -7.94 22.77 -22.08
CA GLY A 282 -9.36 23.12 -22.18
C GLY A 282 -10.28 22.42 -21.17
N MET A 283 -10.15 21.12 -20.96
CA MET A 283 -11.13 20.34 -20.18
C MET A 283 -10.71 20.11 -18.72
N LEU A 284 -9.41 20.17 -18.43
CA LEU A 284 -8.85 19.69 -17.17
C LEU A 284 -8.73 20.78 -16.11
N LEU A 285 -8.35 22.00 -16.47
CA LEU A 285 -8.40 23.12 -15.54
C LEU A 285 -9.81 23.71 -15.42
N ASP A 286 -10.58 23.83 -16.51
CA ASP A 286 -11.97 24.31 -16.43
C ASP A 286 -12.82 23.41 -15.52
N ALA A 287 -12.76 22.08 -15.68
CA ALA A 287 -13.50 21.17 -14.79
C ALA A 287 -13.12 21.28 -13.30
N TRP A 288 -11.97 21.88 -12.96
CA TRP A 288 -11.51 22.09 -11.58
C TRP A 288 -11.68 23.53 -11.08
N LEU A 289 -11.54 24.53 -11.95
CA LEU A 289 -11.52 25.96 -11.61
C LEU A 289 -12.86 26.67 -11.86
N THR A 290 -13.72 26.15 -12.74
CA THR A 290 -15.06 26.69 -13.01
C THR A 290 -16.18 25.72 -12.58
N PRO A 291 -16.24 25.30 -11.30
CA PRO A 291 -17.33 24.44 -10.81
C PRO A 291 -18.72 25.11 -10.89
N GLY A 292 -18.77 26.45 -11.04
CA GLY A 292 -20.00 27.23 -10.97
C GLY A 292 -20.95 27.11 -12.17
N GLU A 293 -20.48 26.63 -13.34
CA GLU A 293 -21.34 26.49 -14.53
C GLU A 293 -22.01 25.11 -14.64
N GLN A 294 -21.57 24.13 -13.85
CA GLN A 294 -22.16 22.80 -13.83
C GLN A 294 -23.14 22.68 -12.65
N SER A 295 -24.43 22.55 -12.95
CA SER A 295 -25.47 22.31 -11.94
C SER A 295 -25.16 21.05 -11.11
N GLY A 296 -24.88 21.23 -9.82
CA GLY A 296 -24.60 20.14 -8.88
C GLY A 296 -23.92 20.59 -7.59
N SER A 297 -24.01 19.78 -6.54
CA SER A 297 -23.27 20.04 -5.28
C SER A 297 -21.76 19.98 -5.53
N LEU A 298 -20.95 20.77 -4.80
CA LEU A 298 -19.48 20.70 -4.85
C LEU A 298 -18.96 19.26 -4.66
N LEU A 299 -19.64 18.45 -3.83
CA LEU A 299 -19.34 17.04 -3.64
C LEU A 299 -19.53 16.23 -4.93
N SER A 300 -20.58 16.50 -5.71
CA SER A 300 -20.80 15.85 -7.01
C SER A 300 -19.75 16.26 -8.04
N LEU A 301 -19.34 17.53 -8.09
CA LEU A 301 -18.26 18.00 -8.98
C LEU A 301 -16.91 17.35 -8.64
N TYR A 302 -16.48 17.44 -7.38
CA TYR A 302 -15.22 16.86 -6.94
C TYR A 302 -15.22 15.33 -6.94
N SER A 303 -16.38 14.68 -6.94
CA SER A 303 -16.50 13.23 -7.10
C SER A 303 -16.73 12.79 -8.54
N ALA A 304 -16.85 13.72 -9.51
CA ALA A 304 -17.29 13.41 -10.88
C ALA A 304 -18.63 12.63 -10.89
N ARG A 305 -19.59 13.11 -10.11
CA ARG A 305 -20.93 12.54 -9.84
C ARG A 305 -20.92 11.19 -9.14
N ARG A 306 -19.77 10.69 -8.65
CA ARG A 306 -19.69 9.46 -7.85
C ARG A 306 -20.31 9.59 -6.46
N PHE A 307 -20.47 10.80 -5.94
CA PHE A 307 -21.17 11.09 -4.68
C PHE A 307 -22.18 12.22 -4.93
N GLY A 308 -23.48 11.92 -4.85
CA GLY A 308 -24.57 12.85 -5.15
C GLY A 308 -25.85 12.14 -5.63
N GLU A 309 -26.85 12.92 -6.02
CA GLU A 309 -28.05 12.43 -6.71
C GLU A 309 -27.63 11.79 -8.06
N ASN A 310 -28.12 10.58 -8.36
CA ASN A 310 -27.74 9.76 -9.52
C ASN A 310 -26.26 9.36 -9.58
N SER A 311 -25.73 8.86 -8.45
CA SER A 311 -24.36 8.36 -8.36
C SER A 311 -24.24 6.95 -8.95
N THR A 312 -23.27 6.75 -9.86
CA THR A 312 -22.93 5.43 -10.39
C THR A 312 -22.50 4.43 -9.32
N LEU A 313 -21.92 4.91 -8.20
CA LEU A 313 -21.59 4.07 -7.05
C LEU A 313 -22.84 3.68 -6.26
N ALA A 314 -23.79 4.61 -6.12
CA ALA A 314 -25.07 4.35 -5.48
C ALA A 314 -25.91 3.36 -6.31
N ASP A 315 -25.86 3.48 -7.64
CA ASP A 315 -26.52 2.55 -8.56
C ASP A 315 -25.94 1.15 -8.43
N ALA A 316 -24.60 1.01 -8.48
CA ALA A 316 -23.93 -0.27 -8.29
C ALA A 316 -24.25 -0.89 -6.92
N ALA A 317 -24.25 -0.09 -5.86
CA ALA A 317 -24.62 -0.54 -4.52
C ALA A 317 -26.10 -0.95 -4.44
N GLY A 318 -27.01 -0.17 -5.05
CA GLY A 318 -28.44 -0.45 -5.09
C GLY A 318 -28.74 -1.78 -5.77
N ILE A 319 -28.04 -2.07 -6.87
CA ILE A 319 -28.16 -3.36 -7.58
C ILE A 319 -27.72 -4.52 -6.69
N VAL A 320 -26.60 -4.38 -5.97
CA VAL A 320 -26.15 -5.41 -5.00
C VAL A 320 -27.18 -5.60 -3.90
N PHE A 321 -27.67 -4.52 -3.28
CA PHE A 321 -28.63 -4.61 -2.18
C PHE A 321 -29.98 -5.21 -2.61
N THR A 322 -30.36 -5.03 -3.86
CA THR A 322 -31.62 -5.57 -4.41
C THR A 322 -31.52 -7.06 -4.71
N HIS A 323 -30.37 -7.55 -5.20
CA HIS A 323 -30.26 -8.93 -5.71
C HIS A 323 -29.40 -9.87 -4.87
N SER A 324 -28.30 -9.40 -4.27
CA SER A 324 -27.38 -10.24 -3.50
C SER A 324 -26.64 -9.43 -2.43
N PRO A 325 -27.34 -8.94 -1.38
CA PRO A 325 -26.77 -8.00 -0.42
C PRO A 325 -25.60 -8.59 0.38
N TRP A 326 -25.69 -9.87 0.76
CA TRP A 326 -24.74 -10.49 1.68
C TRP A 326 -23.48 -10.99 1.01
N THR A 327 -23.63 -11.61 -0.16
CA THR A 327 -22.56 -12.33 -0.86
C THR A 327 -22.15 -11.68 -2.18
N GLY A 328 -22.91 -10.72 -2.71
CA GLY A 328 -22.57 -10.06 -3.98
C GLY A 328 -22.72 -10.99 -5.20
N PHE A 329 -22.07 -10.62 -6.29
CA PHE A 329 -22.13 -11.29 -7.60
C PHE A 329 -20.95 -12.23 -7.87
N GLY A 330 -20.08 -12.43 -6.88
CA GLY A 330 -18.94 -13.32 -6.97
C GLY A 330 -17.79 -12.81 -7.83
N MET A 331 -16.91 -13.72 -8.24
CA MET A 331 -15.69 -13.42 -9.00
C MET A 331 -15.96 -12.88 -10.40
N ASP A 332 -17.13 -13.16 -10.97
CA ASP A 332 -17.53 -12.58 -12.25
C ASP A 332 -17.75 -11.07 -12.15
N GLY A 333 -18.14 -10.59 -10.97
CA GLY A 333 -18.47 -9.21 -10.69
C GLY A 333 -19.54 -8.66 -11.63
N LEU A 334 -19.63 -7.33 -11.66
CA LEU A 334 -20.45 -6.60 -12.63
C LEU A 334 -19.56 -5.65 -13.42
N ARG A 335 -19.86 -5.47 -14.71
CA ARG A 335 -19.12 -4.53 -15.55
C ARG A 335 -19.59 -3.09 -15.32
N VAL A 336 -19.28 -2.60 -14.12
CA VAL A 336 -19.56 -1.24 -13.65
C VAL A 336 -18.25 -0.58 -13.20
N ALA A 337 -18.23 0.75 -13.17
CA ALA A 337 -17.08 1.48 -12.64
C ALA A 337 -17.05 1.34 -11.11
N TYR A 338 -16.16 0.50 -10.58
CA TYR A 338 -16.06 0.29 -9.14
C TYR A 338 -15.55 1.51 -8.39
N ASP A 339 -14.48 2.14 -8.90
CA ASP A 339 -14.00 3.46 -8.49
C ASP A 339 -13.79 3.67 -6.97
N SER A 340 -13.80 2.59 -6.19
CA SER A 340 -13.71 2.49 -4.74
C SER A 340 -13.53 1.02 -4.36
N VAL A 341 -12.64 0.74 -3.41
CA VAL A 341 -12.38 -0.64 -2.96
C VAL A 341 -13.57 -1.25 -2.23
N TRP A 342 -14.39 -0.42 -1.57
CA TRP A 342 -15.58 -0.89 -0.87
C TRP A 342 -16.69 -1.24 -1.84
N VAL A 343 -16.79 -0.53 -2.96
CA VAL A 343 -17.79 -0.83 -4.00
C VAL A 343 -17.38 -2.08 -4.77
N GLU A 344 -16.09 -2.25 -5.08
CA GLU A 344 -15.59 -3.53 -5.61
C GLU A 344 -15.90 -4.67 -4.64
N ALA A 345 -15.59 -4.51 -3.35
CA ALA A 345 -15.85 -5.54 -2.35
C ALA A 345 -17.35 -5.84 -2.16
N LEU A 346 -18.19 -4.82 -2.25
CA LEU A 346 -19.64 -4.95 -2.21
C LEU A 346 -20.16 -5.73 -3.43
N VAL A 347 -19.69 -5.39 -4.63
CA VAL A 347 -20.12 -6.08 -5.84
C VAL A 347 -19.60 -7.51 -5.89
N MET A 348 -18.34 -7.75 -5.54
CA MET A 348 -17.73 -9.08 -5.63
C MET A 348 -18.17 -10.03 -4.50
N ALA A 349 -18.35 -9.52 -3.27
CA ALA A 349 -18.58 -10.35 -2.09
C ALA A 349 -19.63 -9.80 -1.10
N GLY A 350 -20.44 -8.82 -1.51
CA GLY A 350 -21.52 -8.25 -0.70
C GLY A 350 -21.04 -7.53 0.56
N VAL A 351 -21.92 -7.41 1.55
CA VAL A 351 -21.57 -6.84 2.87
C VAL A 351 -20.42 -7.62 3.54
N LEU A 352 -20.35 -8.94 3.35
CA LEU A 352 -19.25 -9.76 3.87
C LEU A 352 -17.90 -9.35 3.27
N GLY A 353 -17.88 -9.07 1.96
CA GLY A 353 -16.74 -8.49 1.26
C GLY A 353 -16.28 -7.17 1.85
N VAL A 354 -17.22 -6.24 2.05
CA VAL A 354 -16.95 -4.91 2.64
C VAL A 354 -16.31 -5.05 4.03
N VAL A 355 -16.82 -5.96 4.86
CA VAL A 355 -16.26 -6.26 6.19
C VAL A 355 -14.85 -6.84 6.06
N ALA A 356 -14.64 -7.83 5.21
CA ALA A 356 -13.34 -8.45 4.98
C ALA A 356 -12.30 -7.43 4.49
N GLN A 357 -12.67 -6.61 3.50
CA GLN A 357 -11.80 -5.56 2.95
C GLN A 357 -11.46 -4.49 4.00
N SER A 358 -12.43 -4.07 4.80
CA SER A 358 -12.20 -3.12 5.90
C SER A 358 -11.29 -3.71 6.98
N ALA A 359 -11.42 -5.01 7.26
CA ALA A 359 -10.52 -5.73 8.16
C ALA A 359 -9.09 -5.83 7.59
N ILE A 360 -8.92 -6.06 6.28
CA ILE A 360 -7.62 -6.05 5.60
C ILE A 360 -6.94 -4.68 5.77
N LEU A 361 -7.62 -3.58 5.42
CA LEU A 361 -7.07 -2.23 5.55
C LEU A 361 -6.73 -1.88 7.01
N THR A 362 -7.61 -2.25 7.95
CA THR A 362 -7.37 -2.06 9.38
C THR A 362 -6.14 -2.84 9.86
N MET A 363 -5.99 -4.08 9.41
CA MET A 363 -4.84 -4.93 9.76
C MET A 363 -3.53 -4.33 9.24
N LEU A 364 -3.51 -3.74 8.04
CA LEU A 364 -2.34 -3.03 7.52
C LEU A 364 -1.92 -1.87 8.43
N VAL A 365 -2.89 -1.07 8.91
CA VAL A 365 -2.64 0.02 9.86
C VAL A 365 -2.12 -0.51 11.19
N VAL A 366 -2.71 -1.58 11.73
CA VAL A 366 -2.26 -2.22 12.98
C VAL A 366 -0.83 -2.75 12.84
N LEU A 367 -0.51 -3.42 11.73
CA LEU A 367 0.82 -3.94 11.46
C LEU A 367 1.87 -2.82 11.40
N TRP A 368 1.57 -1.72 10.71
CA TRP A 368 2.44 -0.55 10.69
C TRP A 368 2.58 0.11 12.07
N TRP A 369 1.48 0.26 12.80
CA TRP A 369 1.51 0.84 14.14
C TRP A 369 2.38 0.02 15.11
N ARG A 370 2.38 -1.30 14.97
CA ARG A 370 3.24 -2.20 15.74
C ARG A 370 4.68 -2.16 15.26
N SER A 371 4.92 -2.12 13.95
CA SER A 371 6.27 -2.13 13.38
C SER A 371 7.01 -0.81 13.61
N ARG A 372 6.31 0.33 13.65
CA ARG A 372 6.95 1.65 13.77
C ARG A 372 7.79 1.86 15.03
N ARG A 373 7.53 1.10 16.09
CA ARG A 373 8.29 1.19 17.36
C ARG A 373 9.68 0.56 17.24
N ARG A 374 9.95 -0.23 16.20
CA ARG A 374 11.14 -1.09 16.09
C ARG A 374 12.02 -0.77 14.89
N THR A 375 11.64 0.22 14.08
CA THR A 375 12.26 0.48 12.78
C THR A 375 12.78 1.91 12.70
N ASP A 376 13.80 2.13 11.86
CA ASP A 376 14.28 3.48 11.54
C ASP A 376 13.12 4.40 11.12
N ARG A 377 13.12 5.63 11.63
CA ARG A 377 12.15 6.71 11.34
C ARG A 377 11.93 6.89 9.83
N ALA A 378 12.97 6.70 9.04
CA ALA A 378 12.91 6.73 7.59
C ALA A 378 11.93 5.71 6.99
N VAL A 379 12.04 4.47 7.42
CA VAL A 379 11.22 3.34 6.97
C VAL A 379 9.81 3.48 7.53
N VAL A 380 9.67 3.97 8.76
CA VAL A 380 8.38 4.28 9.38
C VAL A 380 7.60 5.30 8.55
N ARG A 381 8.25 6.39 8.13
CA ARG A 381 7.63 7.42 7.28
C ARG A 381 7.27 6.88 5.91
N PHE A 382 8.16 6.11 5.29
CA PHE A 382 7.86 5.46 4.01
C PHE A 382 6.62 4.56 4.10
N GLY A 383 6.56 3.71 5.14
CA GLY A 383 5.39 2.88 5.42
C GLY A 383 4.13 3.69 5.73
N ALA A 384 4.25 4.84 6.41
CA ALA A 384 3.11 5.72 6.67
C ALA A 384 2.54 6.30 5.36
N GLY A 385 3.40 6.78 4.46
CA GLY A 385 2.94 7.29 3.17
C GLY A 385 2.35 6.21 2.28
N LEU A 386 2.95 5.02 2.25
CA LEU A 386 2.37 3.86 1.56
C LEU A 386 0.95 3.61 2.07
N LEU A 387 0.75 3.54 3.38
CA LEU A 387 -0.57 3.30 3.95
C LEU A 387 -1.57 4.41 3.66
N VAL A 388 -1.16 5.69 3.72
CA VAL A 388 -2.06 6.80 3.37
C VAL A 388 -2.47 6.71 1.91
N VAL A 389 -1.53 6.44 0.99
CA VAL A 389 -1.85 6.27 -0.44
C VAL A 389 -2.78 5.07 -0.67
N VAL A 390 -2.54 3.93 -0.01
CA VAL A 390 -3.39 2.73 -0.15
C VAL A 390 -4.78 2.98 0.45
N VAL A 391 -4.88 3.44 1.70
CA VAL A 391 -6.17 3.59 2.40
C VAL A 391 -7.00 4.73 1.81
N VAL A 392 -6.40 5.90 1.58
CA VAL A 392 -7.15 7.06 1.04
C VAL A 392 -7.35 6.90 -0.47
N GLY A 393 -6.36 6.38 -1.20
CA GLY A 393 -6.52 6.06 -2.62
C GLY A 393 -7.61 5.02 -2.88
N SER A 394 -7.87 4.13 -1.90
CA SER A 394 -8.97 3.16 -1.95
C SER A 394 -10.37 3.78 -2.04
N LEU A 395 -10.53 5.07 -1.77
CA LEU A 395 -11.78 5.81 -2.00
C LEU A 395 -12.04 6.13 -3.47
N GLY A 396 -11.00 6.14 -4.32
CA GLY A 396 -11.08 6.51 -5.73
C GLY A 396 -10.72 5.39 -6.71
N LEU A 397 -10.04 4.34 -6.24
CA LEU A 397 -9.63 3.16 -6.99
C LEU A 397 -9.38 2.00 -6.02
N PRO A 398 -9.73 0.73 -6.34
CA PRO A 398 -9.39 -0.42 -5.50
C PRO A 398 -7.88 -0.70 -5.41
N THR A 399 -7.12 0.10 -4.65
CA THR A 399 -5.64 0.06 -4.66
C THR A 399 -5.02 -1.26 -4.19
N THR A 400 -5.77 -2.10 -3.49
CA THR A 400 -5.30 -3.40 -2.99
C THR A 400 -5.45 -4.54 -3.99
N THR A 401 -6.29 -4.39 -5.01
CA THR A 401 -6.78 -5.45 -5.89
C THR A 401 -6.64 -5.07 -7.36
N VAL A 402 -6.54 -3.77 -7.66
CA VAL A 402 -6.30 -3.30 -9.02
C VAL A 402 -4.95 -3.77 -9.53
N ASN A 403 -5.00 -4.20 -10.77
CA ASN A 403 -3.89 -4.71 -11.57
C ASN A 403 -2.69 -3.76 -11.58
N ARG A 404 -1.47 -4.32 -11.64
CA ARG A 404 -0.15 -3.64 -11.56
C ARG A 404 0.15 -3.00 -10.19
N VAL A 405 -0.78 -2.20 -9.68
CA VAL A 405 -0.69 -1.53 -8.38
C VAL A 405 -0.64 -2.55 -7.26
N ALA A 406 -1.50 -3.56 -7.28
CA ALA A 406 -1.58 -4.58 -6.24
C ALA A 406 -0.22 -5.26 -6.02
N THR A 407 0.49 -5.67 -7.08
CA THR A 407 1.80 -6.29 -6.94
C THR A 407 2.81 -5.37 -6.27
N VAL A 408 2.89 -4.10 -6.66
CA VAL A 408 3.81 -3.15 -6.04
C VAL A 408 3.42 -2.86 -4.59
N VAL A 409 2.13 -2.63 -4.32
CA VAL A 409 1.61 -2.37 -2.97
C VAL A 409 1.91 -3.56 -2.04
N TRP A 410 1.52 -4.77 -2.42
CA TRP A 410 1.68 -5.96 -1.59
C TRP A 410 3.13 -6.37 -1.41
N LEU A 411 3.98 -6.15 -2.43
CA LEU A 411 5.42 -6.33 -2.29
C LEU A 411 6.00 -5.35 -1.26
N LEU A 412 5.68 -4.05 -1.37
CA LEU A 412 6.15 -3.04 -0.40
C LEU A 412 5.61 -3.32 1.02
N VAL A 413 4.35 -3.73 1.15
CA VAL A 413 3.75 -4.19 2.41
C VAL A 413 4.53 -5.37 2.99
N ALA A 414 4.85 -6.38 2.18
CA ALA A 414 5.63 -7.54 2.63
C ALA A 414 7.04 -7.14 3.10
N LEU A 415 7.71 -6.23 2.38
CA LEU A 415 9.05 -5.74 2.74
C LEU A 415 9.04 -4.88 4.02
N LEU A 416 7.95 -4.16 4.30
CA LEU A 416 7.84 -3.19 5.40
C LEU A 416 7.19 -3.73 6.67
N LEU A 417 6.06 -4.44 6.53
CA LEU A 417 5.13 -4.72 7.62
C LEU A 417 5.22 -6.16 8.13
N VAL A 418 5.73 -7.07 7.29
CA VAL A 418 5.77 -8.51 7.55
C VAL A 418 7.14 -8.93 8.14
N THR A 419 7.59 -8.19 9.14
CA THR A 419 8.92 -8.36 9.73
C THR A 419 8.88 -9.10 11.07
N ARG A 420 9.76 -10.11 11.22
CA ARG A 420 10.11 -10.60 12.57
C ARG A 420 10.93 -9.55 13.31
N PRO A 421 10.72 -9.39 14.63
CA PRO A 421 11.66 -8.64 15.46
C PRO A 421 13.06 -9.25 15.28
N PRO A 422 14.12 -8.42 15.28
CA PRO A 422 15.48 -8.94 15.35
C PRO A 422 15.54 -9.90 16.54
N THR A 423 15.95 -11.14 16.31
CA THR A 423 16.31 -12.02 17.43
C THR A 423 17.34 -11.23 18.25
N PRO A 424 17.11 -11.04 19.56
CA PRO A 424 18.12 -10.40 20.40
C PRO A 424 19.45 -11.10 20.11
N ALA A 425 20.49 -10.31 19.80
CA ALA A 425 21.81 -10.89 19.68
C ALA A 425 22.03 -11.71 20.95
N PRO A 426 22.47 -12.98 20.86
CA PRO A 426 22.73 -13.78 22.04
C PRO A 426 23.58 -12.93 22.94
N THR A 427 23.06 -12.63 24.14
CA THR A 427 23.78 -11.85 25.14
C THR A 427 25.16 -12.48 25.19
N PRO A 428 26.24 -11.72 24.88
CA PRO A 428 27.57 -12.30 24.90
C PRO A 428 27.69 -13.02 26.22
N ALA A 429 27.95 -14.34 26.15
CA ALA A 429 28.03 -15.17 27.35
C ALA A 429 28.88 -14.38 28.34
N PRO A 430 28.39 -14.14 29.57
CA PRO A 430 29.13 -13.36 30.55
C PRO A 430 30.57 -13.87 30.50
N PRO A 431 31.56 -12.98 30.27
CA PRO A 431 32.93 -13.38 29.98
C PRO A 431 33.26 -14.46 30.98
N ALA A 432 33.48 -15.69 30.48
CA ALA A 432 33.56 -16.89 31.32
C ALA A 432 34.40 -16.50 32.51
N ALA A 433 33.75 -16.33 33.66
CA ALA A 433 34.35 -15.68 34.82
C ALA A 433 35.68 -16.38 34.96
N SER A 434 36.76 -15.65 34.69
CA SER A 434 38.09 -16.20 34.57
C SER A 434 38.24 -17.10 35.75
N MET A 435 38.18 -18.42 35.53
CA MET A 435 38.36 -19.35 36.63
C MET A 435 39.67 -18.90 37.22
N PRO A 436 39.71 -18.48 38.50
CA PRO A 436 40.95 -18.04 39.10
C PRO A 436 41.95 -19.13 38.77
N ALA A 437 43.03 -18.73 38.09
CA ALA A 437 44.06 -19.65 37.66
C ALA A 437 44.34 -20.57 38.85
N PRO A 438 44.40 -21.90 38.65
CA PRO A 438 44.65 -22.82 39.73
C PRO A 438 45.89 -22.30 40.46
N VAL A 439 45.67 -21.81 41.68
CA VAL A 439 46.73 -21.28 42.53
C VAL A 439 47.74 -22.40 42.60
N ALA A 440 48.90 -22.18 41.99
CA ALA A 440 50.00 -23.13 42.02
C ALA A 440 50.17 -23.52 43.48
N ALA A 441 49.97 -24.81 43.76
CA ALA A 441 50.08 -25.36 45.09
C ALA A 441 51.51 -25.08 45.59
N GLY A 442 51.66 -24.01 46.37
CA GLY A 442 52.86 -23.76 47.13
C GLY A 442 53.15 -24.95 48.04
N PRO A 443 54.43 -25.21 48.35
CA PRO A 443 54.84 -26.38 49.12
C PRO A 443 54.04 -26.48 50.42
N ARG A 444 53.40 -27.65 50.61
CA ARG A 444 52.65 -28.04 51.80
C ARG A 444 53.47 -27.70 53.06
N ARG A 445 53.11 -26.62 53.74
CA ARG A 445 53.46 -26.43 55.15
C ARG A 445 52.58 -27.37 55.96
N THR A 446 53.24 -28.25 56.69
CA THR A 446 52.65 -29.14 57.70
C THR A 446 51.84 -28.33 58.70
N PRO A 447 50.61 -28.76 59.05
CA PRO A 447 49.82 -28.10 60.08
C PRO A 447 50.40 -28.43 61.48
N PRO A 448 50.45 -27.45 62.40
CA PRO A 448 50.77 -27.72 63.80
C PRO A 448 49.61 -28.45 64.50
N PRO A 449 49.89 -29.17 65.61
CA PRO A 449 48.92 -30.03 66.26
C PRO A 449 47.76 -29.26 66.89
N ALA A 450 46.61 -29.94 66.88
CA ALA A 450 45.29 -29.46 67.24
C ALA A 450 45.21 -28.80 68.62
N ARG A 451 44.57 -27.62 68.67
CA ARG A 451 44.04 -27.03 69.91
C ARG A 451 42.53 -27.20 69.94
N ARG A 452 42.07 -28.19 70.72
CA ARG A 452 40.66 -28.35 71.11
C ARG A 452 40.15 -27.04 71.72
N THR A 453 39.14 -26.43 71.11
CA THR A 453 38.28 -25.44 71.77
C THR A 453 36.81 -25.77 71.51
N ALA A 454 36.02 -25.42 72.51
CA ALA A 454 34.69 -25.91 72.89
C ALA A 454 33.56 -25.56 71.90
N PRO A 455 32.38 -26.21 72.02
CA PRO A 455 31.28 -26.03 71.08
C PRO A 455 30.49 -24.75 71.38
N THR A 456 30.29 -23.91 70.37
CA THR A 456 29.38 -22.75 70.40
C THR A 456 28.00 -23.12 69.84
N PRO A 457 26.90 -22.56 70.40
CA PRO A 457 25.54 -23.03 70.16
C PRO A 457 24.92 -22.48 68.87
N ARG A 458 24.01 -23.29 68.31
CA ARG A 458 23.16 -23.02 67.14
C ARG A 458 22.32 -21.75 67.32
N ARG A 459 22.34 -20.86 66.34
CA ARG A 459 21.32 -19.81 66.15
C ARG A 459 20.22 -20.30 65.19
N PRO A 460 18.94 -19.98 65.46
CA PRO A 460 17.81 -20.43 64.66
C PRO A 460 17.63 -19.58 63.39
N THR A 461 17.23 -20.27 62.32
CA THR A 461 16.83 -19.73 61.03
C THR A 461 15.46 -19.04 61.11
N VAL A 462 15.43 -17.72 60.90
CA VAL A 462 14.18 -16.98 60.66
C VAL A 462 13.83 -17.11 59.18
N ARG A 463 12.71 -17.77 58.93
CA ARG A 463 12.10 -18.03 57.63
C ARG A 463 11.17 -16.84 57.30
N THR A 464 11.59 -15.92 56.44
CA THR A 464 10.72 -14.87 55.91
C THR A 464 10.15 -15.30 54.56
N ALA A 465 8.83 -15.44 54.51
CA ALA A 465 8.06 -15.63 53.29
C ALA A 465 7.96 -14.31 52.51
N PRO A 466 7.98 -14.33 51.16
CA PRO A 466 7.67 -13.14 50.39
C PRO A 466 6.15 -12.95 50.22
N PHE A 467 5.69 -11.80 50.70
CA PHE A 467 4.37 -11.21 50.47
C PHE A 467 4.10 -10.98 48.97
N ALA A 468 2.90 -11.34 48.54
CA ALA A 468 2.29 -10.89 47.29
C ALA A 468 1.70 -9.48 47.45
N PRO A 469 1.78 -8.60 46.42
CA PRO A 469 0.90 -7.45 46.34
C PRO A 469 -0.14 -7.61 45.23
N LEU A 470 -1.39 -7.78 45.67
CA LEU A 470 -2.60 -7.39 44.96
C LEU A 470 -2.69 -5.85 44.96
N ARG A 471 -2.68 -5.21 43.79
CA ARG A 471 -3.30 -3.87 43.63
C ARG A 471 -4.01 -3.75 42.29
N SER A 472 -5.32 -3.91 42.39
CA SER A 472 -6.36 -3.37 41.52
C SER A 472 -6.28 -1.85 41.40
N GLY A 473 -6.35 -1.33 40.18
CA GLY A 473 -6.47 0.10 39.90
C GLY A 473 -7.44 0.33 38.75
N PHE A 474 -8.73 0.27 39.05
CA PHE A 474 -9.80 0.78 38.19
C PHE A 474 -9.61 2.29 38.03
N ARG A 475 -9.42 2.76 36.79
CA ARG A 475 -9.58 4.18 36.43
C ARG A 475 -10.93 4.34 35.75
N THR A 476 -11.86 4.92 36.50
CA THR A 476 -13.14 5.44 36.03
C THR A 476 -12.92 6.66 35.14
N TRP A 477 -13.55 6.66 33.97
CA TRP A 477 -13.68 7.81 33.09
C TRP A 477 -14.83 8.72 33.56
N PRO A 478 -14.70 10.06 33.50
CA PRO A 478 -15.82 10.94 33.76
C PRO A 478 -16.75 11.01 32.54
N VAL A 479 -17.99 10.59 32.74
CA VAL A 479 -19.14 10.82 31.87
C VAL A 479 -19.45 12.32 31.88
N ARG A 480 -19.41 12.97 30.71
CA ARG A 480 -19.84 14.36 30.55
C ARG A 480 -21.21 14.35 29.88
N THR A 481 -22.26 14.40 30.70
CA THR A 481 -23.63 14.71 30.30
C THR A 481 -23.72 16.18 29.92
N ARG A 482 -24.19 16.49 28.70
CA ARG A 482 -24.71 17.82 28.35
C ARG A 482 -26.07 17.71 27.68
N HIS A 483 -27.05 18.22 28.41
CA HIS A 483 -28.25 18.96 28.04
C HIS A 483 -28.97 18.66 26.72
N SER A 484 -30.10 18.00 26.90
CA SER A 484 -31.38 18.21 26.21
C SER A 484 -31.91 19.65 26.36
N SER A 485 -32.48 20.20 25.28
CA SER A 485 -33.56 21.21 25.21
C SER A 485 -33.92 21.43 23.71
N PRO A 486 -35.09 21.97 23.34
CA PRO A 486 -36.30 21.18 23.09
C PRO A 486 -36.89 21.37 21.68
N ILE A 487 -37.87 20.52 21.39
CA ILE A 487 -38.81 20.53 20.27
C ILE A 487 -39.62 21.83 20.23
N SER A 488 -39.88 22.36 19.03
CA SER A 488 -41.10 23.12 18.67
C SER A 488 -41.20 23.35 17.14
N PRO A 489 -42.41 23.62 16.58
CA PRO A 489 -42.97 22.82 15.49
C PRO A 489 -43.29 23.56 14.16
N LEU A 490 -43.66 22.77 13.14
CA LEU A 490 -44.68 22.99 12.06
C LEU A 490 -44.80 24.41 11.43
N SER A 491 -44.53 24.64 10.13
CA SER A 491 -45.40 24.42 8.93
C SER A 491 -45.08 25.55 7.89
N PRO A 492 -45.65 25.64 6.66
CA PRO A 492 -46.15 24.64 5.71
C PRO A 492 -45.67 24.86 4.23
N LEU A 493 -46.01 23.89 3.37
CA LEU A 493 -46.40 23.96 1.94
C LEU A 493 -45.86 25.10 1.05
N GLY A 494 -45.09 24.72 0.01
CA GLY A 494 -44.73 25.55 -1.13
C GLY A 494 -44.98 24.81 -2.45
N ASP A 495 -45.74 25.46 -3.33
CA ASP A 495 -46.37 24.99 -4.57
C ASP A 495 -45.47 24.31 -5.61
N VAL A 496 -46.04 23.27 -6.22
CA VAL A 496 -45.61 22.69 -7.50
C VAL A 496 -46.35 23.43 -8.62
N ARG A 497 -45.61 24.00 -9.59
CA ARG A 497 -46.13 24.35 -10.91
C ARG A 497 -45.57 23.39 -11.97
N PRO A 498 -46.38 22.95 -12.95
CA PRO A 498 -45.88 22.25 -14.12
C PRO A 498 -45.27 23.25 -15.11
N VAL A 499 -44.25 22.82 -15.84
CA VAL A 499 -43.74 23.48 -17.03
C VAL A 499 -44.00 22.53 -18.19
N ASP A 500 -44.72 23.06 -19.19
CA ASP A 500 -44.94 22.47 -20.52
C ASP A 500 -43.64 22.42 -21.34
#